data_AF-G9KLW4-F1
#
_entry.id   AF-G9KLW4-F1
#
_cell.length_a   1.000
_cell.length_b   1.000
_cell.length_c   1.000
_cell.angle_alpha   90.00
_cell.angle_beta   90.00
_cell.angle_gamma   90.00
#
_symmetry.space_group_name_H-M   'P 1'
#
loop_
_entity.id
_entity.type
_entity.pdbx_description
1 polymer ?
#
loop_
_entity_poly.entity_id
_entity_poly.type
_entity_poly.pdbx_seq_one_letter_code
_entity_poly.pdbx_strand_id
1 'polypeptide(L)'
;LMFAKTAAVSERIHEQVRDRQLEKEYVCRVEGEFPTEEVTCKEPILVVSYKVGVCRVDARGKPCETVFQRLSYNGHSSVVRCRPLTGRTHQIRVHLQFLGHPILNDPIYNSVAWGPSRGRGGHIPKTDEELLRDLVAEHQAKQSLDVLDLCEGDLSPGLIGSTAPSSELGKDHLGELAASAQKMDGAVEAAPQVLDTMALAPEKATETDVVNQEIDPLCEECRLVRQDPLPQDLVMFLHALRYKGPGFEYFSPMPAWAQDDWQE
;
A
#
# COMPACT_ATOMS: atom_id res chain seq x y z
N LEU A 1 -5.53 1.18 -13.03
CA LEU A 1 -6.11 2.30 -12.23
C LEU A 1 -7.02 3.10 -13.15
N MET A 2 -8.21 3.48 -12.70
CA MET A 2 -9.17 4.22 -13.53
C MET A 2 -9.45 5.57 -12.88
N PHE A 3 -9.34 6.65 -13.65
CA PHE A 3 -9.63 8.01 -13.21
C PHE A 3 -10.72 8.61 -14.09
N ALA A 4 -11.74 9.20 -13.46
CA ALA A 4 -12.74 9.97 -14.18
C ALA A 4 -12.18 11.36 -14.52
N LYS A 5 -12.25 11.75 -15.80
CA LYS A 5 -11.81 13.09 -16.25
C LYS A 5 -12.80 14.20 -15.89
N THR A 6 -14.05 13.86 -15.59
CA THR A 6 -15.12 14.82 -15.26
C THR A 6 -15.96 14.31 -14.09
N ALA A 7 -16.56 15.23 -13.35
CA ALA A 7 -17.42 14.92 -12.20
C ALA A 7 -18.62 14.03 -12.59
N ALA A 8 -19.28 14.34 -13.71
CA ALA A 8 -20.41 13.56 -14.21
C ALA A 8 -20.04 12.10 -14.55
N VAL A 9 -18.83 11.84 -15.05
CA VAL A 9 -18.34 10.48 -15.26
C VAL A 9 -18.01 9.82 -13.93
N SER A 10 -17.41 10.55 -12.99
CA SER A 10 -17.10 10.05 -11.65
C SER A 10 -18.36 9.56 -10.92
N GLU A 11 -19.43 10.34 -10.93
CA GLU A 11 -20.73 9.99 -10.32
C GLU A 11 -21.30 8.72 -10.96
N ARG A 12 -21.35 8.66 -12.30
CA ARG A 12 -21.84 7.49 -13.03
C ARG A 12 -21.04 6.22 -12.73
N ILE A 13 -19.71 6.31 -12.72
CA ILE A 13 -18.85 5.18 -12.37
C ILE A 13 -19.05 4.77 -10.91
N HIS A 14 -19.24 5.73 -10.00
CA HIS A 14 -19.51 5.45 -8.60
C HIS A 14 -20.82 4.66 -8.42
N GLU A 15 -21.87 5.04 -9.14
CA GLU A 15 -23.14 4.30 -9.15
C GLU A 15 -22.96 2.87 -9.69
N GLN A 16 -22.23 2.71 -10.80
CA GLN A 16 -21.93 1.38 -11.35
C GLN A 16 -21.14 0.50 -10.37
N VAL A 17 -20.21 1.08 -9.61
CA VAL A 17 -19.47 0.36 -8.56
C VAL A 17 -20.40 -0.03 -7.41
N ARG A 18 -21.26 0.88 -6.95
CA ARG A 18 -22.25 0.63 -5.90
C ARG A 18 -23.23 -0.48 -6.28
N ASP A 19 -23.69 -0.45 -7.53
CA ASP A 19 -24.69 -1.36 -8.07
C ASP A 19 -24.05 -2.66 -8.62
N ARG A 20 -22.75 -2.86 -8.40
CA ARG A 20 -21.96 -4.05 -8.78
C ARG A 20 -21.97 -4.36 -10.28
N GLN A 21 -22.09 -3.33 -11.11
CA GLN A 21 -22.04 -3.45 -12.57
C GLN A 21 -20.60 -3.37 -13.12
N LEU A 22 -19.63 -3.00 -12.27
CA LEU A 22 -18.22 -2.97 -12.63
C LEU A 22 -17.54 -4.31 -12.33
N GLU A 23 -17.19 -5.04 -13.39
CA GLU A 23 -16.32 -6.21 -13.33
C GLU A 23 -14.85 -5.77 -13.32
N LYS A 24 -14.06 -6.41 -12.47
CA LYS A 24 -12.62 -6.18 -12.35
C LYS A 24 -11.91 -7.52 -12.44
N GLU A 25 -10.86 -7.58 -13.25
CA GLU A 25 -9.98 -8.75 -13.31
C GLU A 25 -8.54 -8.33 -13.05
N TYR A 26 -7.87 -9.17 -12.28
CA TYR A 26 -6.48 -9.01 -11.93
C TYR A 26 -5.73 -10.29 -12.25
N VAL A 27 -4.43 -10.16 -12.40
CA VAL A 27 -3.49 -11.28 -12.42
C VAL A 27 -2.50 -11.08 -11.30
N CYS A 28 -2.15 -12.14 -10.60
CA CYS A 28 -1.11 -12.14 -9.59
C CYS A 28 -0.18 -13.34 -9.73
N ARG A 29 1.00 -13.23 -9.13
CA ARG A 29 1.93 -14.35 -9.01
C ARG A 29 2.10 -14.74 -7.55
N VAL A 30 1.79 -16.00 -7.26
CA VAL A 30 1.65 -16.51 -5.90
C VAL A 30 2.62 -17.66 -5.63
N GLU A 31 2.92 -17.84 -4.35
CA GLU A 31 3.79 -18.90 -3.88
C GLU A 31 3.15 -20.29 -4.04
N GLY A 32 3.94 -21.25 -4.51
CA GLY A 32 3.57 -22.65 -4.61
C GLY A 32 2.62 -22.97 -5.76
N GLU A 33 2.07 -24.18 -5.69
CA GLU A 33 1.13 -24.71 -6.68
C GLU A 33 -0.31 -24.35 -6.29
N PHE A 34 -0.90 -23.36 -6.97
CA PHE A 34 -2.31 -23.03 -6.80
C PHE A 34 -3.19 -24.15 -7.39
N PRO A 35 -4.38 -24.43 -6.85
CA PRO A 35 -5.28 -25.43 -7.42
C PRO A 35 -5.62 -25.19 -8.90
N THR A 36 -5.73 -26.27 -9.68
CA THR A 36 -6.12 -26.20 -11.11
C THR A 36 -7.58 -25.77 -11.28
N GLU A 37 -8.44 -26.20 -10.37
CA GLU A 37 -9.87 -25.88 -10.39
C GLU A 37 -10.14 -24.43 -9.96
N GLU A 38 -11.29 -23.89 -10.35
CA GLU A 38 -11.71 -22.57 -9.91
C GLU A 38 -11.99 -22.59 -8.40
N VAL A 39 -11.34 -21.69 -7.66
CA VAL A 39 -11.48 -21.55 -6.20
C VAL A 39 -12.20 -20.25 -5.89
N THR A 40 -13.28 -20.34 -5.11
CA THR A 40 -14.01 -19.15 -4.63
C THR A 40 -13.79 -18.97 -3.14
N CYS A 41 -13.20 -17.85 -2.73
CA CYS A 41 -13.02 -17.49 -1.32
C CYS A 41 -14.07 -16.47 -0.89
N LYS A 42 -14.85 -16.81 0.15
CA LYS A 42 -15.94 -15.99 0.71
C LYS A 42 -15.66 -15.49 2.13
N GLU A 43 -14.42 -15.62 2.56
CA GLU A 43 -14.03 -15.27 3.93
C GLU A 43 -14.15 -13.76 4.18
N PRO A 44 -14.84 -13.32 5.26
CA PRO A 44 -14.97 -11.91 5.59
C PRO A 44 -13.63 -11.30 6.01
N ILE A 45 -13.42 -10.02 5.67
CA ILE A 45 -12.18 -9.31 5.96
C ILE A 45 -12.41 -8.20 7.00
N LEU A 46 -11.63 -8.25 8.07
CA LEU A 46 -11.55 -7.23 9.12
C LEU A 46 -10.32 -6.35 8.89
N VAL A 47 -10.50 -5.03 9.05
CA VAL A 47 -9.37 -4.09 9.08
C VAL A 47 -8.84 -4.08 10.51
N VAL A 48 -7.58 -4.48 10.69
CA VAL A 48 -6.90 -4.54 12.00
C VAL A 48 -6.35 -3.17 12.37
N SER A 49 -5.69 -2.50 11.42
CA SER A 49 -5.15 -1.15 11.62
C SER A 49 -5.27 -0.34 10.35
N TYR A 50 -6.00 0.78 10.43
CA TYR A 50 -6.11 1.74 9.33
C TYR A 50 -4.79 2.50 9.11
N LYS A 51 -4.02 2.74 10.17
CA LYS A 51 -2.75 3.47 10.10
C LYS A 51 -1.68 2.67 9.36
N VAL A 52 -1.61 1.36 9.63
CA VAL A 52 -0.63 0.46 8.99
C VAL A 52 -1.20 -0.20 7.73
N GLY A 53 -2.52 -0.14 7.53
CA GLY A 53 -3.20 -0.76 6.38
C GLY A 53 -3.31 -2.29 6.48
N VAL A 54 -3.23 -2.86 7.68
CA VAL A 54 -3.29 -4.33 7.88
C VAL A 54 -4.74 -4.78 7.98
N CYS A 55 -5.05 -5.83 7.23
CA CYS A 55 -6.35 -6.50 7.21
C CYS A 55 -6.15 -8.01 7.41
N ARG A 56 -7.14 -8.73 7.96
CA ARG A 56 -7.10 -10.19 8.09
C ARG A 56 -8.46 -10.81 7.85
N VAL A 57 -8.50 -12.11 7.59
CA VAL A 57 -9.75 -12.87 7.67
C VAL A 57 -10.20 -12.98 9.12
N ASP A 58 -11.45 -12.62 9.39
CA ASP A 58 -12.09 -12.72 10.70
C ASP A 58 -13.61 -12.73 10.52
N ALA A 59 -14.33 -13.52 11.30
CA ALA A 59 -15.79 -13.62 11.22
C ALA A 59 -16.53 -12.28 11.49
N ARG A 60 -15.90 -11.35 12.23
CA ARG A 60 -16.41 -10.00 12.49
C ARG A 60 -16.14 -9.04 11.32
N GLY A 61 -15.42 -9.50 10.30
CA GLY A 61 -15.06 -8.74 9.12
C GLY A 61 -16.26 -8.44 8.22
N LYS A 62 -16.03 -7.59 7.21
CA LYS A 62 -17.03 -7.32 6.18
C LYS A 62 -17.05 -8.47 5.18
N PRO A 63 -18.23 -8.97 4.77
CA PRO A 63 -18.31 -10.04 3.78
C PRO A 63 -17.74 -9.56 2.45
N CYS A 64 -17.04 -10.47 1.80
CA CYS A 64 -16.41 -10.26 0.50
C CYS A 64 -16.20 -11.60 -0.21
N GLU A 65 -16.11 -11.53 -1.54
CA GLU A 65 -15.99 -12.70 -2.39
C GLU A 65 -15.00 -12.43 -3.52
N THR A 66 -14.10 -13.39 -3.72
CA THR A 66 -13.13 -13.37 -4.82
C THR A 66 -13.08 -14.76 -5.46
N VAL A 67 -13.11 -14.78 -6.79
CA VAL A 67 -12.94 -16.00 -7.56
C VAL A 67 -11.53 -16.04 -8.14
N PHE A 68 -10.86 -17.18 -8.00
CA PHE A 68 -9.49 -17.42 -8.40
C PHE A 68 -9.41 -18.57 -9.39
N GLN A 69 -8.56 -18.43 -10.39
CA GLN A 69 -8.27 -19.49 -11.34
C GLN A 69 -6.79 -19.47 -11.71
N ARG A 70 -6.12 -20.61 -11.59
CA ARG A 70 -4.73 -20.75 -12.05
C ARG A 70 -4.67 -20.63 -13.58
N LEU A 71 -3.73 -19.83 -14.05
CA LEU A 71 -3.40 -19.70 -15.47
C LEU A 71 -2.21 -20.59 -15.83
N SER A 72 -1.13 -20.52 -15.04
CA SER A 72 0.09 -21.30 -15.25
C SER A 72 0.78 -21.63 -13.92
N TYR A 73 1.66 -22.64 -13.94
CA TYR A 73 2.50 -23.06 -12.81
C TYR A 73 3.87 -23.49 -13.35
N ASN A 74 4.95 -22.96 -12.78
CA ASN A 74 6.31 -23.20 -13.25
C ASN A 74 7.14 -24.14 -12.36
N GLY A 75 6.52 -24.85 -11.42
CA GLY A 75 7.20 -25.70 -10.44
C GLY A 75 7.49 -25.01 -9.10
N HIS A 76 7.55 -23.67 -9.08
CA HIS A 76 7.82 -22.90 -7.85
C HIS A 76 6.66 -21.97 -7.47
N SER A 77 6.03 -21.35 -8.47
CA SER A 77 5.01 -20.32 -8.30
C SER A 77 3.92 -20.45 -9.36
N SER A 78 2.75 -19.91 -9.06
CA SER A 78 1.59 -19.93 -9.95
C SER A 78 1.19 -18.53 -10.38
N VAL A 79 0.77 -18.38 -11.63
CA VAL A 79 0.07 -17.18 -12.10
C VAL A 79 -1.42 -17.43 -11.95
N VAL A 80 -2.13 -16.51 -11.28
CA VAL A 80 -3.53 -16.67 -10.92
C VAL A 80 -4.34 -15.48 -11.38
N ARG A 81 -5.42 -15.76 -12.11
CA ARG A 81 -6.46 -14.78 -12.44
C ARG A 81 -7.38 -14.61 -11.25
N CYS A 82 -7.62 -13.36 -10.86
CA CYS A 82 -8.44 -12.99 -9.71
C CYS A 82 -9.61 -12.11 -10.16
N ARG A 83 -10.84 -12.49 -9.77
CA ARG A 83 -12.07 -11.74 -10.04
C ARG A 83 -12.75 -11.37 -8.70
N PRO A 84 -12.40 -10.21 -8.10
CA PRO A 84 -13.05 -9.76 -6.88
C PRO A 84 -14.46 -9.24 -7.18
N LEU A 85 -15.48 -9.90 -6.64
CA LEU A 85 -16.89 -9.50 -6.77
C LEU A 85 -17.27 -8.35 -5.81
N THR A 86 -16.38 -8.07 -4.87
CA THR A 86 -16.46 -6.94 -3.93
C THR A 86 -15.19 -6.08 -4.02
N GLY A 87 -15.08 -5.04 -3.19
CA GLY A 87 -13.96 -4.11 -3.20
C GLY A 87 -13.46 -3.77 -1.80
N ARG A 88 -13.09 -4.77 -0.99
CA ARG A 88 -12.48 -4.53 0.32
C ARG A 88 -10.99 -4.20 0.17
N THR A 89 -10.46 -3.42 1.10
CA THR A 89 -9.03 -3.12 1.18
C THR A 89 -8.23 -4.43 1.24
N HIS A 90 -7.23 -4.56 0.38
CA HIS A 90 -6.35 -5.72 0.28
C HIS A 90 -7.06 -7.07 0.04
N GLN A 91 -8.29 -7.07 -0.49
CA GLN A 91 -9.12 -8.27 -0.59
C GLN A 91 -8.42 -9.47 -1.25
N ILE A 92 -7.83 -9.26 -2.43
CA ILE A 92 -7.11 -10.31 -3.17
C ILE A 92 -5.92 -10.82 -2.35
N ARG A 93 -5.11 -9.91 -1.80
CA ARG A 93 -3.90 -10.22 -1.03
C ARG A 93 -4.21 -11.09 0.20
N VAL A 94 -5.20 -10.68 0.98
CA VAL A 94 -5.64 -11.38 2.20
C VAL A 94 -6.27 -12.73 1.88
N HIS A 95 -7.11 -12.82 0.85
CA HIS A 95 -7.73 -14.09 0.44
C HIS A 95 -6.69 -15.10 -0.05
N LEU A 96 -5.71 -14.66 -0.84
CA LEU A 96 -4.60 -15.51 -1.30
C LEU A 96 -3.74 -16.01 -0.15
N GLN A 97 -3.40 -15.14 0.81
CA GLN A 97 -2.73 -15.51 2.05
C GLN A 97 -3.55 -16.56 2.84
N PHE A 98 -4.85 -16.31 3.03
CA PHE A 98 -5.74 -17.24 3.75
C PHE A 98 -5.76 -18.62 3.09
N LEU A 99 -5.79 -18.69 1.75
CA LEU A 99 -5.74 -19.94 1.00
C LEU A 99 -4.37 -20.64 1.11
N GLY A 100 -3.33 -19.94 1.58
CA GLY A 100 -1.97 -20.45 1.73
C GLY A 100 -1.07 -20.19 0.53
N HIS A 101 -1.48 -19.28 -0.37
CA HIS A 101 -0.77 -18.91 -1.59
C HIS A 101 -0.57 -17.39 -1.63
N PRO A 102 0.20 -16.79 -0.70
CA PRO A 102 0.41 -15.35 -0.71
C PRO A 102 1.11 -14.90 -2.00
N ILE A 103 0.93 -13.62 -2.36
CA ILE A 103 1.65 -13.02 -3.48
C ILE A 103 3.15 -12.97 -3.13
N LEU A 104 4.02 -13.42 -4.04
CA LEU A 104 5.44 -13.68 -3.74
C LEU A 104 6.15 -12.47 -3.12
N ASN A 105 6.01 -11.30 -3.73
CA ASN A 105 6.69 -10.08 -3.31
C ASN A 105 5.82 -9.16 -2.46
N ASP A 106 4.81 -9.71 -1.77
CA ASP A 106 3.94 -8.93 -0.88
C ASP A 106 4.63 -8.69 0.48
N PRO A 107 5.01 -7.43 0.81
CA PRO A 107 5.79 -7.15 2.01
C PRO A 107 4.98 -7.29 3.30
N ILE A 108 3.65 -7.27 3.21
CA ILE A 108 2.77 -7.35 4.37
C ILE A 108 2.32 -8.79 4.56
N TYR A 109 1.78 -9.43 3.52
CA TYR A 109 1.06 -10.71 3.65
C TYR A 109 1.91 -11.94 3.37
N ASN A 110 3.09 -11.78 2.75
CA ASN A 110 4.10 -12.82 2.65
C ASN A 110 5.24 -12.63 3.66
N SER A 111 4.90 -12.20 4.88
CA SER A 111 5.84 -11.96 5.97
C SER A 111 5.80 -13.12 6.99
N VAL A 112 6.95 -13.39 7.60
CA VAL A 112 7.09 -14.35 8.70
C VAL A 112 6.43 -13.88 10.00
N ALA A 113 6.10 -12.58 10.11
CA ALA A 113 5.41 -12.02 11.27
C ALA A 113 4.05 -12.70 11.54
N TRP A 114 3.39 -13.20 10.48
CA TRP A 114 2.13 -13.96 10.56
C TRP A 114 2.27 -15.38 11.13
N GLY A 115 3.49 -15.82 11.43
CA GLY A 115 3.79 -17.12 11.99
C GLY A 115 4.11 -18.20 10.94
N PRO A 116 4.29 -19.47 11.36
CA PRO A 116 4.77 -20.54 10.49
C PRO A 116 3.86 -20.86 9.30
N SER A 117 2.55 -20.66 9.46
CA SER A 117 1.55 -20.86 8.41
C SER A 117 1.35 -19.62 7.52
N ARG A 118 2.06 -18.52 7.78
CA ARG A 118 1.89 -17.22 7.11
C ARG A 118 0.43 -16.76 7.02
N GLY A 119 -0.39 -17.05 8.05
CA GLY A 119 -1.80 -16.68 8.07
C GLY A 119 -2.76 -17.59 7.29
N ARG A 120 -2.28 -18.73 6.76
CA ARG A 120 -3.14 -19.74 6.12
C ARG A 120 -4.26 -20.19 7.06
N GLY A 121 -5.48 -20.27 6.52
CA GLY A 121 -6.68 -20.64 7.26
C GLY A 121 -7.11 -19.62 8.32
N GLY A 122 -6.52 -18.42 8.34
CA GLY A 122 -6.79 -17.42 9.39
C GLY A 122 -6.12 -17.75 10.72
N HIS A 123 -5.22 -18.74 10.75
CA HIS A 123 -4.47 -19.11 11.95
C HIS A 123 -3.37 -18.09 12.22
N ILE A 124 -3.56 -17.26 13.24
CA ILE A 124 -2.60 -16.26 13.69
C ILE A 124 -2.37 -16.50 15.20
N PRO A 125 -1.20 -17.03 15.60
CA PRO A 125 -0.93 -17.40 16.99
C PRO A 125 -0.53 -16.19 17.87
N LYS A 126 -0.97 -14.98 17.53
CA LYS A 126 -0.54 -13.70 18.12
C LYS A 126 -1.73 -12.77 18.30
N THR A 127 -1.62 -11.81 19.22
CA THR A 127 -2.58 -10.71 19.30
C THR A 127 -2.39 -9.72 18.14
N ASP A 128 -3.35 -8.83 17.94
CA ASP A 128 -3.28 -7.82 16.89
C ASP A 128 -2.14 -6.82 17.17
N GLU A 129 -1.92 -6.47 18.43
CA GLU A 129 -0.84 -5.58 18.86
C GLU A 129 0.55 -6.20 18.63
N GLU A 130 0.70 -7.49 18.91
CA GLU A 130 1.94 -8.23 18.67
C GLU A 130 2.24 -8.35 17.17
N LEU A 131 1.24 -8.74 16.38
CA LEU A 131 1.37 -8.83 14.93
C LEU A 131 1.77 -7.49 14.31
N LEU A 132 1.13 -6.39 14.73
CA LEU A 132 1.45 -5.05 14.24
C LEU A 132 2.87 -4.64 14.62
N ARG A 133 3.31 -4.92 15.86
CA ARG A 133 4.68 -4.63 16.30
C ARG A 133 5.70 -5.38 15.46
N ASP A 134 5.47 -6.67 15.20
CA ASP A 134 6.38 -7.51 14.43
C ASP A 134 6.46 -7.07 12.96
N LEU A 135 5.32 -6.73 12.35
CA LEU A 135 5.28 -6.20 10.98
C LEU A 135 6.03 -4.87 10.85
N VAL A 136 5.87 -3.97 11.81
CA VAL A 136 6.59 -2.68 11.83
C VAL A 136 8.08 -2.90 12.03
N ALA A 137 8.48 -3.79 12.95
CA ALA A 137 9.88 -4.11 13.19
C ALA A 137 10.55 -4.73 11.96
N GLU A 138 9.88 -5.64 11.26
CA GLU A 138 10.38 -6.23 10.01
C GLU A 138 10.56 -5.18 8.91
N HIS A 139 9.61 -4.25 8.77
CA HIS A 139 9.71 -3.17 7.79
C HIS A 139 10.86 -2.22 8.09
N GLN A 140 11.02 -1.82 9.35
CA GLN A 140 12.13 -0.98 9.80
C GLN A 140 13.48 -1.67 9.61
N ALA A 141 13.57 -2.97 9.88
CA ALA A 141 14.79 -3.74 9.65
C ALA A 141 15.17 -3.79 8.17
N LYS A 142 14.20 -4.00 7.26
CA LYS A 142 14.45 -3.97 5.80
C LYS A 142 14.93 -2.62 5.33
N GLN A 143 14.26 -1.53 5.74
CA GLN A 143 14.70 -0.17 5.44
C GLN A 143 16.07 0.15 6.04
N SER A 144 16.37 -0.35 7.24
CA SER A 144 17.67 -0.15 7.87
C SER A 144 18.78 -0.97 7.21
N LEU A 145 18.48 -2.16 6.69
CA LEU A 145 19.43 -2.98 5.95
C LEU A 145 19.77 -2.34 4.60
N ASP A 146 18.78 -1.76 3.90
CA ASP A 146 19.00 -0.99 2.66
C ASP A 146 19.90 0.24 2.90
N VAL A 147 19.79 0.87 4.08
CA VAL A 147 20.69 1.96 4.50
C VAL A 147 22.10 1.47 4.83
N LEU A 148 22.26 0.23 5.30
CA LEU A 148 23.55 -0.36 5.65
C LEU A 148 24.30 -0.98 4.46
N ASP A 149 23.63 -1.20 3.32
CA ASP A 149 24.23 -1.79 2.10
C ASP A 149 24.97 -0.75 1.22
N LEU A 150 25.11 0.49 1.70
CA LEU A 150 26.01 1.50 1.17
C LEU A 150 27.16 1.73 2.15
N CYS A 151 28.10 0.77 2.18
CA CYS A 151 29.54 0.89 2.49
C CYS A 151 30.11 -0.47 2.94
N GLU A 152 30.07 -1.51 2.11
CA GLU A 152 31.05 -2.60 2.20
C GLU A 152 32.39 -2.10 1.62
N GLY A 153 33.06 -1.25 2.40
CA GLY A 153 34.30 -0.60 1.98
C GLY A 153 34.90 0.31 3.04
N ASP A 154 34.85 -0.07 4.32
CA ASP A 154 35.85 0.31 5.32
C ASP A 154 35.59 -0.39 6.67
N LEU A 155 35.79 -1.71 6.70
CA LEU A 155 36.04 -2.40 7.96
C LEU A 155 37.52 -2.19 8.34
N SER A 156 37.77 -1.16 9.14
CA SER A 156 38.98 -1.05 9.98
C SER A 156 38.61 -1.34 11.44
N PRO A 157 39.29 -2.29 12.13
CA PRO A 157 39.01 -2.59 13.52
C PRO A 157 39.77 -1.64 14.44
N GLY A 158 39.06 -0.92 15.32
CA GLY A 158 39.66 -0.33 16.51
C GLY A 158 38.98 0.95 16.99
N LEU A 159 38.30 0.90 18.13
CA LEU A 159 38.89 1.31 19.41
C LEU A 159 37.85 1.27 20.54
N ILE A 160 38.37 0.94 21.70
CA ILE A 160 37.70 0.57 22.95
C ILE A 160 37.33 1.82 23.76
N GLY A 161 36.16 1.77 24.40
CA GLY A 161 35.92 2.34 25.73
C GLY A 161 35.43 3.80 25.79
N SER A 162 34.28 4.04 26.42
CA SER A 162 34.24 4.30 27.87
C SER A 162 32.84 4.78 28.31
N THR A 163 32.29 4.09 29.32
CA THR A 163 31.57 4.62 30.50
C THR A 163 30.49 5.69 30.35
N ALA A 164 29.27 5.33 30.80
CA ALA A 164 28.26 6.25 31.35
C ALA A 164 28.79 7.02 32.58
N PRO A 165 28.09 8.07 33.07
CA PRO A 165 27.00 7.80 34.01
C PRO A 165 25.77 8.74 33.92
N SER A 166 24.76 8.29 34.64
CA SER A 166 23.42 8.80 34.94
C SER A 166 23.33 10.21 35.52
N SER A 167 22.17 10.86 35.35
CA SER A 167 21.51 11.61 36.43
C SER A 167 20.00 11.72 36.21
N GLU A 168 19.24 11.24 37.19
CA GLU A 168 17.79 11.45 37.34
C GLU A 168 17.48 12.72 38.16
N LEU A 169 16.23 13.18 38.03
CA LEU A 169 15.33 13.81 39.04
C LEU A 169 14.80 15.19 38.68
N GLY A 170 13.46 15.30 38.72
CA GLY A 170 12.73 16.56 38.84
C GLY A 170 11.28 16.48 38.38
N LYS A 171 10.37 16.02 39.25
CA LYS A 171 8.92 16.06 39.09
C LYS A 171 8.39 17.51 39.17
N ASP A 172 7.26 17.82 38.54
CA ASP A 172 6.00 18.06 39.28
C ASP A 172 4.86 18.70 38.44
N HIS A 173 3.66 18.12 38.64
CA HIS A 173 2.29 18.70 38.62
C HIS A 173 1.68 19.31 37.32
N LEU A 174 0.36 19.34 37.09
CA LEU A 174 -0.86 18.55 37.38
C LEU A 174 -2.04 19.34 36.72
N GLY A 175 -3.10 18.67 36.27
CA GLY A 175 -4.43 19.28 36.03
C GLY A 175 -4.64 19.85 34.63
N GLU A 176 -5.29 19.16 33.69
CA GLU A 176 -6.74 18.94 33.61
C GLU A 176 -7.52 20.26 33.41
N LEU A 177 -8.18 20.41 32.26
CA LEU A 177 -9.63 20.66 32.16
C LEU A 177 -10.06 20.83 30.70
N ALA A 178 -11.11 20.10 30.37
CA ALA A 178 -11.81 20.11 29.10
C ALA A 178 -12.89 21.20 29.04
N ALA A 179 -13.37 21.42 27.80
CA ALA A 179 -14.75 21.68 27.41
C ALA A 179 -15.20 23.13 27.07
N SER A 180 -15.50 23.30 25.78
CA SER A 180 -16.81 23.71 25.20
C SER A 180 -17.12 25.19 24.88
N ALA A 181 -17.64 25.39 23.64
CA ALA A 181 -18.71 26.32 23.18
C ALA A 181 -18.34 26.92 21.79
N GLN A 182 -18.88 26.45 20.66
CA GLN A 182 -20.14 26.83 19.97
C GLN A 182 -20.30 28.30 19.50
N LYS A 183 -20.21 28.47 18.16
CA LYS A 183 -21.15 29.10 17.19
C LYS A 183 -21.41 30.63 17.21
N MET A 184 -21.20 31.30 16.05
CA MET A 184 -22.21 32.15 15.37
C MET A 184 -21.77 32.65 13.98
N ASP A 185 -22.79 32.84 13.13
CA ASP A 185 -22.83 33.17 11.70
C ASP A 185 -22.36 34.58 11.28
N GLY A 186 -22.12 34.77 9.98
CA GLY A 186 -22.18 36.09 9.34
C GLY A 186 -21.60 36.15 7.92
N ALA A 187 -22.48 36.05 6.91
CA ALA A 187 -22.19 36.28 5.49
C ALA A 187 -22.27 37.77 5.11
N VAL A 188 -21.41 38.26 4.19
CA VAL A 188 -21.71 39.39 3.29
C VAL A 188 -20.94 39.24 1.96
N GLU A 189 -21.67 39.35 0.85
CA GLU A 189 -21.21 39.41 -0.55
C GLU A 189 -20.47 40.72 -0.89
N ALA A 190 -19.55 40.67 -1.87
CA ALA A 190 -19.58 41.52 -3.09
C ALA A 190 -18.28 41.38 -3.92
N ALA A 191 -18.44 41.04 -5.19
CA ALA A 191 -17.47 41.27 -6.28
C ALA A 191 -18.03 42.38 -7.20
N PRO A 192 -17.46 42.73 -8.38
CA PRO A 192 -16.11 42.58 -8.96
C PRO A 192 -15.57 43.96 -9.43
N GLN A 193 -14.49 44.06 -10.26
CA GLN A 193 -14.21 44.96 -11.42
C GLN A 193 -12.68 44.89 -11.75
N VAL A 194 -12.19 44.04 -12.68
CA VAL A 194 -11.91 44.24 -14.13
C VAL A 194 -10.97 45.43 -14.49
N LEU A 195 -9.77 45.15 -15.03
CA LEU A 195 -9.32 45.66 -16.35
C LEU A 195 -8.01 45.01 -16.86
N ASP A 196 -7.94 44.91 -18.19
CA ASP A 196 -7.03 44.25 -19.13
C ASP A 196 -5.52 44.62 -19.09
N THR A 197 -4.66 43.77 -19.68
CA THR A 197 -4.00 44.02 -21.00
C THR A 197 -3.02 42.90 -21.44
N MET A 198 -3.40 42.24 -22.55
CA MET A 198 -2.66 41.66 -23.69
C MET A 198 -1.22 41.07 -23.59
N ALA A 199 -1.18 39.75 -23.86
CA ALA A 199 -0.41 38.99 -24.89
C ALA A 199 1.08 39.25 -25.20
N LEU A 200 1.89 38.18 -25.09
CA LEU A 200 2.89 37.72 -26.08
C LEU A 200 3.33 36.27 -25.77
N ALA A 201 3.40 35.42 -26.80
CA ALA A 201 3.89 34.03 -26.77
C ALA A 201 5.25 33.95 -27.49
N PRO A 202 5.86 32.77 -27.71
CA PRO A 202 6.35 31.76 -26.75
C PRO A 202 7.84 31.43 -27.01
N GLU A 203 8.70 31.26 -25.99
CA GLU A 203 10.03 30.66 -26.25
C GLU A 203 10.50 29.70 -25.14
N LYS A 204 10.83 28.48 -25.61
CA LYS A 204 11.73 27.46 -25.05
C LYS A 204 11.69 27.19 -23.55
N ALA A 205 11.01 26.10 -23.18
CA ALA A 205 11.25 25.40 -21.93
C ALA A 205 12.67 24.79 -21.97
N THR A 206 13.64 25.49 -21.38
CA THR A 206 14.92 24.92 -20.96
C THR A 206 14.68 24.07 -19.72
N GLU A 207 15.16 22.83 -19.79
CA GLU A 207 15.36 21.92 -18.66
C GLU A 207 15.90 22.72 -17.48
N THR A 208 15.13 22.77 -16.39
CA THR A 208 15.59 23.28 -15.12
C THR A 208 15.67 22.10 -14.19
N ASP A 209 16.88 21.55 -14.10
CA ASP A 209 17.31 20.68 -13.01
C ASP A 209 16.99 21.38 -11.68
N VAL A 210 16.02 20.84 -10.96
CA VAL A 210 15.65 21.31 -9.63
C VAL A 210 16.67 20.76 -8.64
N VAL A 211 17.83 21.42 -8.54
CA VAL A 211 18.78 21.22 -7.45
C VAL A 211 19.01 22.55 -6.76
N ASN A 212 18.27 22.73 -5.66
CA ASN A 212 18.69 23.40 -4.41
C ASN A 212 17.45 23.69 -3.57
N GLN A 213 17.02 22.71 -2.77
CA GLN A 213 16.26 23.00 -1.56
C GLN A 213 17.28 23.17 -0.44
N GLU A 214 17.50 24.41 0.00
CA GLU A 214 18.32 24.69 1.19
C GLU A 214 17.69 23.96 2.38
N ILE A 215 18.41 23.01 2.95
CA ILE A 215 17.96 22.19 4.08
C ILE A 215 17.83 23.11 5.30
N ASP A 216 16.60 23.30 5.79
CA ASP A 216 16.34 24.09 7.00
C ASP A 216 16.98 23.39 8.23
N PRO A 217 17.95 24.02 8.90
CA PRO A 217 18.61 23.45 10.05
C PRO A 217 17.70 23.35 11.29
N LEU A 218 16.49 23.91 11.31
CA LEU A 218 15.53 23.80 12.40
C LEU A 218 14.38 22.82 12.10
N CYS A 219 14.26 22.35 10.86
CA CYS A 219 13.23 21.40 10.48
C CYS A 219 13.74 19.96 10.61
N GLU A 220 13.17 19.19 11.53
CA GLU A 220 13.50 17.77 11.70
C GLU A 220 13.15 16.93 10.45
N GLU A 221 12.18 17.36 9.65
CA GLU A 221 11.80 16.69 8.40
C GLU A 221 12.80 16.92 7.27
N CYS A 222 13.38 18.12 7.17
CA CYS A 222 14.39 18.42 6.14
C CYS A 222 15.70 17.65 6.36
N ARG A 223 15.97 17.21 7.59
CA ARG A 223 17.12 16.36 7.92
C ARG A 223 16.88 14.87 7.64
N LEU A 224 15.62 14.46 7.42
CA LEU A 224 15.27 13.09 7.07
C LEU A 224 15.55 12.86 5.59
N VAL A 225 16.72 12.31 5.27
CA VAL A 225 16.98 11.74 3.94
C VAL A 225 16.22 10.42 3.84
N ARG A 226 15.16 10.40 3.04
CA ARG A 226 14.48 9.16 2.65
C ARG A 226 15.12 8.70 1.35
N GLN A 227 15.68 7.50 1.34
CA GLN A 227 16.10 6.90 0.08
C GLN A 227 14.87 6.66 -0.78
N ASP A 228 14.97 7.03 -2.06
CA ASP A 228 13.96 6.63 -3.03
C ASP A 228 13.99 5.10 -3.16
N PRO A 229 12.83 4.43 -3.09
CA PRO A 229 12.77 2.97 -3.23
C PRO A 229 13.29 2.54 -4.59
N LEU A 230 13.91 1.36 -4.65
CA LEU A 230 14.37 0.83 -5.92
C LEU A 230 13.17 0.50 -6.82
N PRO A 231 13.33 0.55 -8.16
CA PRO A 231 12.24 0.19 -9.08
C PRO A 231 11.61 -1.17 -8.79
N GLN A 232 12.39 -2.14 -8.29
CA GLN A 232 11.92 -3.46 -7.86
C GLN A 232 10.99 -3.42 -6.64
N ASP A 233 11.18 -2.46 -5.73
CA ASP A 233 10.34 -2.28 -4.54
C ASP A 233 9.02 -1.57 -4.86
N LEU A 234 8.95 -0.92 -6.02
CA LEU A 234 7.75 -0.27 -6.55
C LEU A 234 6.81 -1.25 -7.25
N VAL A 235 7.26 -2.47 -7.55
CA VAL A 235 6.48 -3.47 -8.28
C VAL A 235 5.84 -4.45 -7.30
N MET A 236 4.54 -4.70 -7.45
CA MET A 236 3.85 -5.81 -6.81
C MET A 236 3.39 -6.79 -7.88
N PHE A 237 3.49 -8.09 -7.64
CA PHE A 237 2.93 -9.13 -8.50
C PHE A 237 1.42 -9.24 -8.35
N LEU A 238 0.75 -8.10 -8.51
CA LEU A 238 -0.68 -7.90 -8.55
C LEU A 238 -0.98 -6.82 -9.58
N HIS A 239 -1.48 -7.22 -10.73
CA HIS A 239 -1.71 -6.35 -11.87
C HIS A 239 -3.20 -6.27 -12.21
N ALA A 240 -3.70 -5.07 -12.46
CA ALA A 240 -5.07 -4.86 -12.92
C ALA A 240 -5.15 -5.12 -14.43
N LEU A 241 -5.72 -6.26 -14.80
CA LEU A 241 -5.77 -6.74 -16.19
C LEU A 241 -6.94 -6.15 -16.96
N ARG A 242 -8.14 -6.13 -16.36
CA ARG A 242 -9.37 -5.73 -17.05
C ARG A 242 -10.32 -4.95 -16.15
N TYR A 243 -10.94 -3.93 -16.73
CA TYR A 243 -12.13 -3.28 -16.17
C TYR A 243 -13.24 -3.30 -17.21
N LYS A 244 -14.42 -3.76 -16.82
CA LYS A 244 -15.58 -3.82 -17.70
C LYS A 244 -16.80 -3.28 -16.98
N GLY A 245 -17.53 -2.37 -17.61
CA GLY A 245 -18.78 -1.83 -17.11
C GLY A 245 -19.77 -1.57 -18.24
N PRO A 246 -20.95 -1.02 -17.92
CA PRO A 246 -21.95 -0.67 -18.92
C PRO A 246 -21.39 0.30 -19.97
N GLY A 247 -21.26 -0.17 -21.21
CA GLY A 247 -20.83 0.64 -22.35
C GLY A 247 -19.32 0.89 -22.46
N PHE A 248 -18.49 0.21 -21.65
CA PHE A 248 -17.03 0.28 -21.82
C PHE A 248 -16.33 -1.00 -21.36
N GLU A 249 -15.18 -1.25 -21.97
CA GLU A 249 -14.27 -2.31 -21.56
C GLU A 249 -12.83 -1.85 -21.82
N TYR A 250 -11.94 -2.13 -20.88
CA TYR A 250 -10.53 -1.79 -20.96
C TYR A 250 -9.68 -2.99 -20.55
N PHE A 251 -8.60 -3.21 -21.31
CA PHE A 251 -7.58 -4.22 -21.04
C PHE A 251 -6.21 -3.57 -20.99
N SER A 252 -5.41 -3.97 -20.01
CA SER A 252 -3.97 -3.71 -20.00
C SER A 252 -3.22 -4.92 -20.59
N PRO A 253 -2.00 -4.74 -21.11
CA PRO A 253 -1.17 -5.86 -21.52
C PRO A 253 -0.81 -6.74 -20.30
N MET A 254 -0.58 -8.02 -20.55
CA MET A 254 -0.09 -8.96 -19.54
C MET A 254 1.32 -8.55 -19.10
N PRO A 255 1.60 -8.45 -17.79
CA PRO A 255 2.94 -8.07 -17.31
C PRO A 255 3.93 -9.20 -17.62
N ALA A 256 5.20 -8.85 -17.82
CA ALA A 256 6.25 -9.81 -18.21
C ALA A 256 6.37 -11.00 -17.25
N TRP A 257 6.22 -10.77 -15.93
CA TRP A 257 6.28 -11.81 -14.90
C TRP A 257 5.09 -12.77 -14.89
N ALA A 258 4.05 -12.54 -15.69
CA ALA A 258 2.84 -13.36 -15.78
C ALA A 258 2.68 -14.06 -17.15
N GLN A 259 3.65 -13.90 -18.05
CA GLN A 259 3.63 -14.58 -19.34
C GLN A 259 3.94 -16.08 -19.16
N ASP A 260 3.43 -16.93 -20.05
CA ASP A 260 3.57 -18.40 -19.97
C ASP A 260 5.02 -18.88 -20.18
N ASP A 261 5.85 -18.06 -20.82
CA ASP A 261 7.26 -18.33 -21.14
C ASP A 261 8.25 -17.76 -20.11
N TRP A 262 7.75 -17.16 -19.02
CA TRP A 262 8.61 -16.53 -18.03
C TRP A 262 9.42 -17.58 -17.24
N GLN A 263 10.74 -17.47 -17.31
CA GLN A 263 11.71 -18.21 -16.50
C GLN A 263 12.34 -17.27 -15.47
N GLU A 264 12.62 -17.81 -14.28
CA GLU A 264 13.18 -17.10 -13.13
C GLU A 264 14.67 -16.79 -13.26
#